data_AF-A0A3A8T1F8-F1
#
_entry.id   AF-A0A3A8T1F8-F1
#
_cell.length_a   1.000
_cell.length_b   1.000
_cell.length_c   1.000
_cell.angle_alpha   90.00
_cell.angle_beta   90.00
_cell.angle_gamma   90.00
#
_symmetry.space_group_name_H-M   'P 1'
#
loop_
_entity.id
_entity.type
_entity.pdbx_description
1 polymer ?
#
loop_
_entity_poly.entity_id
_entity_poly.type
_entity_poly.pdbx_seq_one_letter_code
_entity_poly.pdbx_strand_id
1 'polypeptide(L)'
;MRVHRAVALLLLVWLTGCASGRVVRLETGQGPPVVFKPRSGEAGPVEVERREFKAAVAKLARDVRLPANPQQASRRLMGVDARGGTYLFDPRTRQMTPLEGAALASDMPPADVELTRAYLRWCERTGRKGDCLHLLAESPIVTGDGRYALAMAMAQGVVLDEMLDAFKGMADPHAALSAALWTMTLYLVLWSVPEPVSKGLAAVMTATAIVYLGVDTFWTLIVGFKRLVEEADRATTFDELRDAGERYGKVMGRNAARAFALLATVAIGNTAAGFASKVPTLPGSAQAAAMAGGRAGIRLAAVGEVGAVAVTGEAVTVALAPNAVAMTARAMGGTAAAPVDAEGHDHHIATNKWWKATNNEGPWSPKFQRIFDKAGMSLDDPANIVRVKGHKGPHPQAYHQRVLRRLYDATEGCRTMQQCREALTAELGRLGEQIATPGTQLNKLVTGT
;
A
#
# COMPACT_ATOMS: atom_id res chain seq x y z
N MET A 1 45.19 33.48 13.95
CA MET A 1 44.93 32.04 14.16
C MET A 1 43.61 31.70 14.89
N ARG A 2 43.00 32.57 15.71
CA ARG A 2 41.73 32.26 16.39
C ARG A 2 40.47 32.42 15.52
N VAL A 3 40.47 33.38 14.57
CA VAL A 3 39.32 33.65 13.69
C VAL A 3 39.11 32.54 12.65
N HIS A 4 40.18 31.99 12.06
CA HIS A 4 40.06 30.89 11.09
C HIS A 4 39.57 29.57 11.71
N ARG A 5 39.82 29.33 13.00
CA ARG A 5 39.28 28.17 13.72
C ARG A 5 37.79 28.33 14.03
N ALA A 6 37.32 29.55 14.32
CA ALA A 6 35.91 29.84 14.54
C ALA A 6 35.09 29.74 13.25
N VAL A 7 35.63 30.22 12.12
CA VAL A 7 35.01 30.10 10.80
C VAL A 7 34.96 28.65 10.32
N ALA A 8 36.01 27.85 10.59
CA ALA A 8 36.01 26.42 10.27
C ALA A 8 35.00 25.62 11.11
N LEU A 9 34.81 25.96 12.39
CA LEU A 9 33.79 25.35 13.26
C LEU A 9 32.37 25.74 12.87
N LEU A 10 32.14 26.99 12.43
CA LEU A 10 30.84 27.43 11.91
C LEU A 10 30.51 26.78 10.56
N LEU A 11 31.50 26.55 9.69
CA LEU A 11 31.33 25.81 8.43
C LEU A 11 31.09 24.30 8.66
N LEU A 12 31.65 23.70 9.72
CA LEU A 12 31.38 22.31 10.10
C LEU A 12 29.93 22.10 10.58
N VAL A 13 29.31 23.10 11.21
CA VAL A 13 27.88 23.06 11.61
C VAL A 13 26.96 23.15 10.38
N TRP A 14 27.41 23.75 9.27
CA TRP A 14 26.69 23.77 8.00
C TRP A 14 26.98 22.55 7.09
N LEU A 15 28.01 21.77 7.39
CA LEU A 15 28.37 20.54 6.67
C LEU A 15 27.75 19.27 7.29
N THR A 16 27.19 19.36 8.50
CA THR A 16 26.13 18.43 8.92
C THR A 16 24.82 18.92 8.32
N GLY A 17 24.66 18.77 7.01
CA GLY A 17 23.33 18.83 6.41
C GLY A 17 22.46 17.86 7.20
N CYS A 18 21.42 18.37 7.86
CA CYS A 18 20.37 17.52 8.38
C CYS A 18 19.91 16.66 7.19
N ALA A 19 20.31 15.39 7.16
CA ALA A 19 19.63 14.41 6.35
C ALA A 19 18.24 14.28 6.98
N SER A 20 17.34 15.17 6.60
CA SER A 20 15.94 15.15 6.95
C SER A 20 15.35 13.94 6.24
N GLY A 21 15.56 12.76 6.81
CA GLY A 21 14.91 11.55 6.34
C GLY A 21 13.40 11.74 6.52
N ARG A 22 12.62 11.39 5.49
CA ARG A 22 11.16 11.38 5.58
C ARG A 22 10.74 10.58 6.81
N VAL A 23 9.74 11.04 7.55
CA VAL A 23 9.31 10.36 8.78
C VAL A 23 7.87 9.90 8.66
N VAL A 24 7.57 8.74 9.25
CA VAL A 24 6.20 8.25 9.43
C VAL A 24 5.83 8.43 10.89
N ARG A 25 4.80 9.22 11.16
CA ARG A 25 4.25 9.42 12.50
C ARG A 25 2.98 8.58 12.64
N LEU A 26 2.97 7.64 13.57
CA LEU A 26 1.80 6.83 13.90
C LEU A 26 1.08 7.46 15.09
N GLU A 27 -0.12 7.97 14.86
CA GLU A 27 -1.01 8.48 15.89
C GLU A 27 -1.95 7.37 16.34
N THR A 28 -1.78 6.96 17.59
CA THR A 28 -2.42 5.80 18.20
C THR A 28 -3.68 6.17 18.99
N GLY A 29 -3.95 7.47 19.15
CA GLY A 29 -4.97 7.99 20.07
C GLY A 29 -4.64 7.76 21.56
N GLN A 30 -3.48 7.18 21.88
CA GLN A 30 -3.04 6.86 23.24
C GLN A 30 -1.56 7.23 23.40
N GLY A 31 -1.28 8.27 24.19
CA GLY A 31 0.08 8.76 24.43
C GLY A 31 0.69 9.53 23.24
N PRO A 32 2.00 9.84 23.31
CA PRO A 32 2.68 10.57 22.24
C PRO A 32 2.77 9.74 20.95
N PRO A 33 2.73 10.37 19.76
CA PRO A 33 2.84 9.66 18.49
C PRO A 33 4.14 8.87 18.37
N VAL A 34 4.06 7.66 17.82
CA VAL A 34 5.25 6.84 17.54
C VAL A 34 5.87 7.34 16.25
N VAL A 35 7.14 7.77 16.29
CA VAL A 35 7.86 8.26 15.11
C VAL A 35 8.76 7.18 14.56
N PHE A 36 8.53 6.84 13.30
CA PHE A 36 9.30 5.88 12.55
C PHE A 36 10.15 6.59 11.49
N LYS A 37 11.45 6.29 11.47
CA LYS A 37 12.37 6.76 10.44
C LYS A 37 12.68 5.58 9.50
N PRO A 38 12.23 5.62 8.23
CA PRO A 38 12.61 4.64 7.23
C PRO A 38 14.14 4.54 7.17
N ARG A 39 14.65 3.31 7.11
CA ARG A 39 16.09 3.11 6.95
C ARG A 39 16.47 3.44 5.50
N SER A 40 17.45 4.32 5.32
CA SER A 40 18.03 4.59 4.01
C SER A 40 18.62 3.30 3.44
N GLY A 41 18.23 2.94 2.21
CA GLY A 41 18.72 1.74 1.52
C GLY A 41 17.86 0.47 1.66
N GLU A 42 16.64 0.56 2.18
CA GLU A 42 15.70 -0.56 2.07
C GLU A 42 15.39 -0.91 0.61
N ALA A 43 15.13 -2.20 0.36
CA ALA A 43 14.75 -2.72 -0.95
C ALA A 43 13.62 -1.85 -1.53
N GLY A 44 13.73 -1.53 -2.83
CA GLY A 44 12.75 -0.73 -3.56
C GLY A 44 11.34 -1.35 -3.59
N PRO A 45 10.41 -0.81 -4.39
CA PRO A 45 9.04 -1.31 -4.45
C PRO A 45 8.97 -2.83 -4.55
N VAL A 46 8.06 -3.45 -3.80
CA VAL A 46 7.81 -4.89 -3.88
C VAL A 46 7.56 -5.24 -5.34
N GLU A 47 8.32 -6.20 -5.84
CA GLU A 47 8.15 -6.65 -7.20
C GLU A 47 6.83 -7.42 -7.31
N VAL A 48 5.96 -6.92 -8.18
CA VAL A 48 4.74 -7.63 -8.59
C VAL A 48 5.01 -8.18 -9.98
N GLU A 49 5.25 -9.49 -10.05
CA GLU A 49 5.56 -10.15 -11.32
C GLU A 49 4.38 -10.06 -12.29
N ARG A 50 4.69 -9.96 -13.59
CA ARG A 50 3.67 -9.78 -14.65
C ARG A 50 2.56 -10.84 -14.59
N ARG A 51 2.93 -12.11 -14.40
CA ARG A 51 1.99 -13.23 -14.38
C ARG A 51 1.08 -13.16 -13.16
N GLU A 52 1.67 -12.91 -11.98
CA GLU A 52 0.95 -12.76 -10.72
C GLU A 52 0.00 -11.54 -10.76
N PHE A 53 0.48 -10.40 -11.28
CA PHE A 53 -0.32 -9.20 -11.49
C PHE A 53 -1.55 -9.49 -12.35
N LYS A 54 -1.36 -10.05 -13.55
CA LYS A 54 -2.44 -10.37 -14.48
C LYS A 54 -3.48 -11.31 -13.87
N ALA A 55 -3.03 -12.36 -13.20
CA ALA A 55 -3.93 -13.31 -12.55
C ALA A 55 -4.74 -12.64 -11.43
N ALA A 56 -4.10 -11.79 -10.63
CA ALA A 56 -4.73 -11.08 -9.53
C ALA A 56 -5.77 -10.08 -10.02
N VAL A 57 -5.43 -9.20 -10.98
CA VAL A 57 -6.40 -8.21 -11.50
C VAL A 57 -7.58 -8.88 -12.22
N ALA A 58 -7.34 -9.95 -12.98
CA ALA A 58 -8.41 -10.73 -13.61
C ALA A 58 -9.35 -11.40 -12.60
N LYS A 59 -8.82 -11.82 -11.44
CA LYS A 59 -9.64 -12.35 -10.34
C LYS A 59 -10.43 -11.24 -9.65
N LEU A 60 -9.77 -10.14 -9.30
CA LEU A 60 -10.38 -9.01 -8.60
C LEU A 60 -11.51 -8.38 -9.41
N ALA A 61 -11.30 -8.12 -10.69
CA ALA A 61 -12.31 -7.47 -11.53
C ALA A 61 -13.51 -8.38 -11.85
N ARG A 62 -13.42 -9.70 -11.64
CA ARG A 62 -14.59 -10.61 -11.72
C ARG A 62 -15.59 -10.42 -10.58
N ASP A 63 -15.11 -9.98 -9.41
CA ASP A 63 -15.94 -9.75 -8.23
C ASP A 63 -16.60 -8.35 -8.24
N VAL A 64 -16.36 -7.55 -9.28
CA VAL A 64 -16.71 -6.12 -9.32
C VAL A 64 -17.87 -5.84 -10.26
N ARG A 65 -18.84 -5.07 -9.77
CA ARG A 65 -19.86 -4.43 -10.62
C ARG A 65 -19.29 -3.14 -11.21
N LEU A 66 -19.00 -3.14 -12.50
CA LEU A 66 -18.43 -1.98 -13.18
C LEU A 66 -19.42 -0.81 -13.23
N PRO A 67 -19.00 0.41 -12.86
CA PRO A 67 -19.84 1.59 -12.93
C PRO A 67 -20.04 2.05 -14.38
N ALA A 68 -21.22 2.58 -14.70
CA ALA A 68 -21.50 3.18 -16.00
C ALA A 68 -20.70 4.49 -16.23
N ASN A 69 -20.43 5.24 -15.16
CA ASN A 69 -19.55 6.41 -15.16
C ASN A 69 -18.38 6.17 -14.17
N PRO A 70 -17.24 5.65 -14.68
CA PRO A 70 -16.02 5.43 -13.92
C PRO A 70 -15.48 6.65 -13.17
N GLN A 71 -15.54 7.83 -13.79
CA GLN A 71 -15.07 9.09 -13.20
C GLN A 71 -15.88 9.47 -11.96
N GLN A 72 -17.21 9.54 -12.10
CA GLN A 72 -18.10 9.89 -11.00
C GLN A 72 -18.02 8.87 -9.86
N ALA A 73 -18.00 7.59 -10.20
CA ALA A 73 -17.89 6.52 -9.20
C ALA A 73 -16.59 6.64 -8.39
N SER A 74 -15.48 6.92 -9.07
CA SER A 74 -14.16 7.08 -8.45
C SER A 74 -14.06 8.35 -7.59
N ARG A 75 -14.71 9.46 -7.98
CA ARG A 75 -14.80 10.68 -7.13
C ARG A 75 -15.51 10.38 -5.81
N ARG A 76 -16.67 9.73 -5.88
CA ARG A 76 -17.43 9.31 -4.69
C ARG A 76 -16.62 8.37 -3.80
N LEU A 77 -15.90 7.43 -4.41
CA LEU A 77 -15.07 6.46 -3.72
C LEU A 77 -13.92 7.12 -2.94
N MET A 78 -13.28 8.14 -3.53
CA MET A 78 -12.13 8.84 -2.94
C MET A 78 -12.53 10.04 -2.06
N GLY A 79 -13.81 10.44 -2.07
CA GLY A 79 -14.26 11.66 -1.40
C GLY A 79 -13.64 12.93 -2.01
N VAL A 80 -13.44 12.92 -3.33
CA VAL A 80 -12.86 14.06 -4.08
C VAL A 80 -13.99 14.80 -4.77
N ASP A 81 -14.14 16.08 -4.45
CA ASP A 81 -15.11 16.96 -5.10
C ASP A 81 -14.72 17.26 -6.56
N ALA A 82 -15.71 17.62 -7.37
CA ALA A 82 -15.45 18.07 -8.74
C ALA A 82 -14.63 19.38 -8.70
N ARG A 83 -13.44 19.37 -9.32
CA ARG A 83 -12.54 20.53 -9.38
C ARG A 83 -12.88 21.53 -10.48
N GLY A 84 -13.97 21.29 -11.20
CA GLY A 84 -14.45 22.15 -12.28
C GLY A 84 -15.89 21.81 -12.64
N GLY A 85 -16.57 22.80 -13.20
CA GLY A 85 -17.96 22.72 -13.63
C GLY A 85 -18.32 24.00 -14.37
N THR A 86 -19.34 23.94 -15.22
CA THR A 86 -19.93 25.14 -15.81
C THR A 86 -20.84 25.77 -14.75
N TYR A 87 -20.76 27.07 -14.53
CA TYR A 87 -21.62 27.79 -13.60
C TYR A 87 -22.40 28.87 -14.34
N LEU A 88 -23.71 28.95 -14.08
CA LEU A 88 -24.50 30.13 -14.41
C LEU A 88 -24.17 31.21 -13.40
N PHE A 89 -23.67 32.35 -13.89
CA PHE A 89 -23.53 33.54 -13.08
C PHE A 89 -24.76 34.44 -13.27
N ASP A 90 -25.51 34.67 -12.21
CA ASP A 90 -26.57 35.67 -12.20
C ASP A 90 -25.97 37.03 -11.77
N PRO A 91 -25.86 38.02 -12.68
CA PRO A 91 -25.25 39.31 -12.36
C PRO A 91 -26.08 40.16 -11.40
N ARG A 92 -27.38 39.89 -11.23
CA ARG A 92 -28.26 40.65 -10.32
C ARG A 92 -28.14 40.16 -8.89
N THR A 93 -28.17 38.85 -8.69
CA THR A 93 -28.08 38.23 -7.35
C THR A 93 -26.64 37.94 -6.95
N ARG A 94 -25.69 38.02 -7.89
CA ARG A 94 -24.28 37.59 -7.76
C ARG A 94 -24.16 36.13 -7.33
N GLN A 95 -25.17 35.31 -7.58
CA GLN A 95 -25.10 33.88 -7.33
C GLN A 95 -24.43 33.16 -8.50
N MET A 96 -23.62 32.17 -8.15
CA MET A 96 -23.14 31.15 -9.08
C MET A 96 -23.93 29.87 -8.84
N THR A 97 -24.65 29.40 -9.85
CA THR A 97 -25.42 28.16 -9.80
C THR A 97 -24.73 27.14 -10.71
N PRO A 98 -24.37 25.94 -10.21
CA PRO A 98 -23.82 24.90 -11.06
C PRO A 98 -24.78 24.59 -12.21
N LEU A 99 -24.26 24.58 -13.44
CA LEU A 99 -25.00 24.12 -14.61
C LEU A 99 -24.86 22.61 -14.69
N GLU A 100 -25.98 21.89 -14.57
CA GLU A 100 -26.03 20.46 -14.88
C GLU A 100 -26.31 20.30 -16.38
N GLY A 101 -25.31 19.87 -17.16
CA GLY A 101 -25.45 19.63 -18.60
C GLY A 101 -24.40 20.36 -19.47
N ALA A 102 -24.22 19.85 -20.68
CA ALA A 102 -23.13 20.20 -21.60
C ALA A 102 -23.06 21.72 -21.87
N ALA A 103 -21.85 22.27 -21.82
CA ALA A 103 -21.55 23.58 -22.38
C ALA A 103 -22.04 23.63 -23.84
N LEU A 104 -22.63 24.76 -24.25
CA LEU A 104 -23.02 24.97 -25.64
C LEU A 104 -21.80 24.78 -26.53
N ALA A 105 -21.96 24.05 -27.64
CA ALA A 105 -20.85 23.70 -28.53
C ALA A 105 -20.09 24.92 -29.10
N SER A 106 -20.70 26.11 -29.06
CA SER A 106 -20.12 27.39 -29.47
C SER A 106 -19.06 27.94 -28.49
N ASP A 107 -19.03 27.48 -27.25
CA ASP A 107 -18.21 28.07 -26.18
C ASP A 107 -16.97 27.22 -25.85
N MET A 108 -16.72 26.16 -26.62
CA MET A 108 -15.61 25.23 -26.38
C MET A 108 -14.30 25.76 -26.96
N PRO A 109 -13.20 25.82 -26.18
CA PRO A 109 -11.91 26.26 -26.68
C PRO A 109 -11.46 25.39 -27.88
N PRO A 110 -11.00 25.98 -29.00
CA PRO A 110 -10.59 25.21 -30.18
C PRO A 110 -9.51 24.15 -29.89
N ALA A 111 -8.61 24.45 -28.94
CA ALA A 111 -7.58 23.54 -28.48
C ALA A 111 -8.17 22.27 -27.82
N ASP A 112 -9.21 22.41 -26.99
CA ASP A 112 -9.86 21.28 -26.33
C ASP A 112 -10.63 20.40 -27.29
N VAL A 113 -11.24 21.02 -28.31
CA VAL A 113 -11.92 20.28 -29.39
C VAL A 113 -10.91 19.45 -30.18
N GLU A 114 -9.77 20.02 -30.58
CA GLU A 114 -8.75 19.26 -31.31
C GLU A 114 -8.08 18.19 -30.44
N LEU A 115 -7.80 18.50 -29.17
CA LEU A 115 -7.35 17.51 -28.19
C LEU A 115 -8.32 16.33 -28.09
N THR A 116 -9.61 16.60 -28.03
CA THR A 116 -10.66 15.58 -27.96
C THR A 116 -10.68 14.71 -29.23
N ARG A 117 -10.54 15.32 -30.41
CA ARG A 117 -10.41 14.55 -31.66
C ARG A 117 -9.16 13.68 -31.67
N ALA A 118 -8.03 14.20 -31.22
CA ALA A 118 -6.78 13.45 -31.11
C ALA A 118 -6.89 12.26 -30.14
N TYR A 119 -7.58 12.46 -29.02
CA TYR A 119 -7.91 11.40 -28.07
C TYR A 119 -8.75 10.28 -28.70
N LEU A 120 -9.82 10.62 -29.44
CA LEU A 120 -10.65 9.61 -30.12
C LEU A 120 -9.85 8.83 -31.18
N ARG A 121 -8.98 9.51 -31.96
CA ARG A 121 -8.06 8.84 -32.89
C ARG A 121 -7.05 7.95 -32.19
N TRP A 122 -6.64 8.29 -30.96
CA TRP A 122 -5.78 7.45 -30.15
C TRP A 122 -6.52 6.19 -29.68
N CYS A 123 -7.76 6.31 -29.20
CA CYS A 123 -8.60 5.16 -28.84
C CYS A 123 -8.78 4.18 -30.01
N GLU A 124 -9.04 4.70 -31.22
CA GLU A 124 -9.20 3.85 -32.41
C GLU A 124 -7.95 3.03 -32.71
N ARG A 125 -6.75 3.62 -32.53
CA ARG A 125 -5.47 2.92 -32.71
C ARG A 125 -5.18 1.91 -31.60
N THR A 126 -5.68 2.13 -30.39
CA THR A 126 -5.50 1.21 -29.26
C THR A 126 -6.57 0.12 -29.17
N GLY A 127 -7.48 0.05 -30.16
CA GLY A 127 -8.36 -1.10 -30.38
C GLY A 127 -9.81 -0.92 -29.92
N ARG A 128 -10.24 0.30 -29.55
CA ARG A 128 -11.65 0.60 -29.25
C ARG A 128 -12.07 1.91 -29.91
N LYS A 129 -13.13 1.86 -30.73
CA LYS A 129 -13.74 3.09 -31.28
C LYS A 129 -14.46 3.88 -30.18
N GLY A 130 -14.45 5.20 -30.30
CA GLY A 130 -15.15 6.11 -29.39
C GLY A 130 -14.37 6.39 -28.10
N ASP A 131 -15.10 6.69 -27.03
CA ASP A 131 -14.56 7.12 -25.74
C ASP A 131 -14.02 5.95 -24.91
N CYS A 132 -12.84 5.44 -25.27
CA CYS A 132 -12.30 4.20 -24.70
C CYS A 132 -11.95 4.29 -23.21
N LEU A 133 -11.62 5.48 -22.69
CA LEU A 133 -11.31 5.76 -21.28
C LEU A 133 -12.47 6.39 -20.50
N HIS A 134 -13.63 6.64 -21.12
CA HIS A 134 -14.77 7.33 -20.50
C HIS A 134 -14.44 8.76 -20.04
N LEU A 135 -13.68 9.52 -20.85
CA LEU A 135 -13.32 10.92 -20.56
C LEU A 135 -14.43 11.92 -20.94
N LEU A 136 -15.39 11.48 -21.76
CA LEU A 136 -16.43 12.30 -22.35
C LEU A 136 -17.82 12.03 -21.76
N ALA A 137 -17.89 11.25 -20.67
CA ALA A 137 -19.15 10.88 -20.03
C ALA A 137 -19.88 12.08 -19.39
N GLU A 138 -19.12 13.06 -18.87
CA GLU A 138 -19.66 14.25 -18.21
C GLU A 138 -19.49 15.53 -19.05
N SER A 139 -18.64 15.50 -20.07
CA SER A 139 -18.26 16.66 -20.90
C SER A 139 -18.08 16.23 -22.36
N PRO A 140 -18.52 17.01 -23.35
CA PRO A 140 -18.27 16.70 -24.76
C PRO A 140 -16.80 16.86 -25.18
N ILE A 141 -15.94 17.41 -24.30
CA ILE A 141 -14.51 17.62 -24.52
C ILE A 141 -13.66 17.09 -23.37
N VAL A 142 -12.42 16.72 -23.67
CA VAL A 142 -11.41 16.36 -22.67
C VAL A 142 -10.98 17.60 -21.89
N THR A 143 -11.41 17.70 -20.63
CA THR A 143 -11.14 18.83 -19.76
C THR A 143 -10.94 18.39 -18.31
N GLY A 144 -10.41 19.27 -17.46
CA GLY A 144 -10.21 19.05 -16.03
C GLY A 144 -9.57 17.69 -15.72
N ASP A 145 -10.24 16.88 -14.89
CA ASP A 145 -9.73 15.56 -14.50
C ASP A 145 -9.53 14.60 -15.69
N GLY A 146 -10.23 14.79 -16.80
CA GLY A 146 -10.07 13.99 -18.02
C GLY A 146 -8.67 14.14 -18.64
N ARG A 147 -8.05 15.32 -18.51
CA ARG A 147 -6.66 15.54 -18.96
C ARG A 147 -5.67 14.75 -18.12
N TYR A 148 -5.86 14.69 -16.80
CA TYR A 148 -5.00 13.89 -15.92
C TYR A 148 -5.18 12.40 -16.17
N ALA A 149 -6.42 11.93 -16.36
CA ALA A 149 -6.69 10.53 -16.68
C ALA A 149 -6.05 10.12 -18.02
N LEU A 150 -6.10 10.99 -19.04
CA LEU A 150 -5.42 10.76 -20.31
C LEU A 150 -3.89 10.70 -20.14
N ALA A 151 -3.29 11.67 -19.45
CA ALA A 151 -1.85 11.67 -19.17
C ALA A 151 -1.42 10.44 -18.34
N MET A 152 -2.24 10.02 -17.37
CA MET A 152 -2.04 8.79 -16.60
C MET A 152 -2.10 7.54 -17.47
N ALA A 153 -3.00 7.49 -18.45
CA ALA A 153 -3.04 6.38 -19.40
C ALA A 153 -1.73 6.28 -20.20
N MET A 154 -1.19 7.42 -20.63
CA MET A 154 0.10 7.49 -21.32
C MET A 154 1.27 7.09 -20.40
N ALA A 155 1.20 7.45 -19.11
CA ALA A 155 2.20 7.06 -18.12
C ALA A 155 2.26 5.54 -17.88
N GLN A 156 1.18 4.81 -18.19
CA GLN A 156 0.99 3.41 -17.81
C GLN A 156 0.88 2.43 -18.99
N GLY A 157 1.22 2.83 -20.22
CA GLY A 157 0.97 2.05 -21.45
C GLY A 157 1.17 0.52 -21.30
N VAL A 158 2.36 0.08 -20.88
CA VAL A 158 2.65 -1.37 -20.69
C VAL A 158 1.76 -2.03 -19.64
N VAL A 159 1.44 -1.35 -18.54
CA VAL A 159 0.58 -1.91 -17.49
C VAL A 159 -0.88 -1.93 -17.94
N LEU A 160 -1.33 -0.93 -18.71
CA LEU A 160 -2.67 -0.95 -19.30
C LEU A 160 -2.83 -2.09 -20.31
N ASP A 161 -1.82 -2.37 -21.13
CA ASP A 161 -1.81 -3.54 -22.02
C ASP A 161 -1.88 -4.86 -21.23
N GLU A 162 -1.13 -4.95 -20.12
CA GLU A 162 -1.18 -6.11 -19.23
C GLU A 162 -2.58 -6.30 -18.60
N MET A 163 -3.24 -5.20 -18.23
CA MET A 163 -4.61 -5.22 -17.69
C MET A 163 -5.64 -5.60 -18.75
N LEU A 164 -5.60 -4.99 -19.94
CA LEU A 164 -6.49 -5.35 -21.05
C LEU A 164 -6.35 -6.82 -21.42
N ASP A 165 -5.12 -7.35 -21.45
CA ASP A 165 -4.86 -8.76 -21.69
C ASP A 165 -5.39 -9.66 -20.57
N ALA A 166 -5.36 -9.20 -19.32
CA ALA A 166 -5.96 -9.90 -18.18
C ALA A 166 -7.51 -9.88 -18.20
N PHE A 167 -8.11 -8.83 -18.77
CA PHE A 167 -9.56 -8.61 -18.79
C PHE A 167 -10.28 -9.19 -20.01
N LYS A 168 -9.57 -9.84 -20.96
CA LYS A 168 -10.15 -10.39 -22.20
C LYS A 168 -11.39 -11.28 -22.03
N GLY A 169 -11.54 -11.94 -20.87
CA GLY A 169 -12.70 -12.78 -20.57
C GLY A 169 -13.92 -12.04 -19.98
N MET A 170 -13.88 -10.72 -19.86
CA MET A 170 -14.95 -9.91 -19.28
C MET A 170 -15.92 -9.38 -20.35
N ALA A 171 -17.13 -9.02 -19.92
CA ALA A 171 -18.15 -8.45 -20.81
C ALA A 171 -17.73 -7.10 -21.43
N ASP A 172 -17.07 -6.23 -20.65
CA ASP A 172 -16.42 -5.01 -21.17
C ASP A 172 -15.04 -4.83 -20.51
N PRO A 173 -13.95 -5.31 -21.16
CA PRO A 173 -12.59 -5.17 -20.65
C PRO A 173 -12.12 -3.71 -20.48
N HIS A 174 -12.62 -2.82 -21.35
CA HIS A 174 -12.21 -1.42 -21.35
C HIS A 174 -12.96 -0.62 -20.27
N ALA A 175 -14.19 -1.01 -19.91
CA ALA A 175 -14.86 -0.45 -18.74
C ALA A 175 -14.12 -0.83 -17.44
N ALA A 176 -13.61 -2.05 -17.33
CA ALA A 176 -12.77 -2.47 -16.20
C ALA A 176 -11.45 -1.68 -16.14
N LEU A 177 -10.79 -1.52 -17.29
CA LEU A 177 -9.59 -0.68 -17.41
C LEU A 177 -9.87 0.77 -16.99
N SER A 178 -10.92 1.36 -17.53
CA SER A 178 -11.32 2.74 -17.25
C SER A 178 -11.65 2.94 -15.77
N ALA A 179 -12.41 2.01 -15.15
CA ALA A 179 -12.69 2.06 -13.71
C ALA A 179 -11.42 2.07 -12.86
N ALA A 180 -10.44 1.22 -13.18
CA ALA A 180 -9.17 1.18 -12.46
C ALA A 180 -8.32 2.43 -12.70
N LEU A 181 -8.24 2.91 -13.94
CA LEU A 181 -7.51 4.13 -14.32
C LEU A 181 -8.07 5.36 -13.60
N TRP A 182 -9.39 5.54 -13.59
CA TRP A 182 -10.04 6.65 -12.91
C TRP A 182 -9.88 6.57 -11.39
N THR A 183 -9.98 5.37 -10.82
CA THR A 183 -9.76 5.14 -9.39
C THR A 183 -8.33 5.53 -9.00
N MET A 184 -7.34 5.10 -9.78
CA MET A 184 -5.93 5.46 -9.57
C MET A 184 -5.67 6.95 -9.76
N THR A 185 -6.21 7.54 -10.82
CA THR A 185 -6.03 8.96 -11.13
C THR A 185 -6.60 9.83 -10.01
N LEU A 186 -7.85 9.58 -9.60
CA LEU A 186 -8.48 10.39 -8.55
C LEU A 186 -7.92 10.13 -7.15
N TYR A 187 -7.42 8.92 -6.90
CA TYR A 187 -6.60 8.66 -5.72
C TYR A 187 -5.35 9.56 -5.68
N LEU A 188 -4.64 9.71 -6.80
CA LEU A 188 -3.45 10.57 -6.86
C LEU A 188 -3.80 12.06 -6.82
N VAL A 189 -4.94 12.46 -7.40
CA VAL A 189 -5.49 13.81 -7.32
C VAL A 189 -5.68 14.27 -5.89
N LEU A 190 -6.11 13.40 -4.98
CA LEU A 190 -6.23 13.71 -3.55
C LEU A 190 -4.93 14.29 -2.97
N TRP A 191 -3.78 13.86 -3.48
CA TRP A 191 -2.47 14.30 -3.00
C TRP A 191 -1.99 15.60 -3.66
N SER A 192 -2.70 16.12 -4.66
CA SER A 192 -2.32 17.33 -5.40
C SER A 192 -2.66 18.63 -4.65
N VAL A 193 -3.56 18.58 -3.68
CA VAL A 193 -3.93 19.76 -2.86
C VAL A 193 -2.86 20.09 -1.81
N PRO A 194 -2.80 21.33 -1.31
CA PRO A 194 -1.98 21.68 -0.15
C PRO A 194 -2.41 20.87 1.09
N GLU A 195 -1.44 20.37 1.86
CA GLU A 195 -1.65 19.60 3.10
C GLU A 195 -2.72 18.49 2.98
N PRO A 196 -2.52 17.53 2.04
CA PRO A 196 -3.55 16.57 1.71
C PRO A 196 -3.80 15.59 2.87
N VAL A 197 -5.08 15.31 3.10
CA VAL A 197 -5.56 14.33 4.06
C VAL A 197 -6.45 13.32 3.35
N SER A 198 -6.09 12.04 3.45
CA SER A 198 -6.92 10.91 3.03
C SER A 198 -7.66 10.32 4.22
N LYS A 199 -8.87 9.82 3.98
CA LYS A 199 -9.75 9.21 5.00
C LYS A 199 -10.38 7.94 4.43
N GLY A 200 -10.86 7.07 5.32
CA GLY A 200 -11.60 5.87 4.93
C GLY A 200 -10.81 4.98 3.96
N LEU A 201 -11.39 4.66 2.81
CA LEU A 201 -10.75 3.79 1.83
C LEU A 201 -9.43 4.37 1.30
N ALA A 202 -9.38 5.68 1.00
CA ALA A 202 -8.17 6.32 0.52
C ALA A 202 -7.03 6.22 1.54
N ALA A 203 -7.34 6.26 2.84
CA ALA A 203 -6.35 6.10 3.91
C ALA A 203 -5.78 4.67 3.98
N VAL A 204 -6.65 3.65 3.90
CA VAL A 204 -6.23 2.23 3.85
C VAL A 204 -5.41 1.94 2.58
N MET A 205 -5.87 2.46 1.43
CA MET A 205 -5.14 2.34 0.16
C MET A 205 -3.76 3.00 0.25
N THR A 206 -3.64 4.14 0.92
CA THR A 206 -2.38 4.86 1.14
C THR A 206 -1.42 4.09 2.04
N ALA A 207 -1.88 3.62 3.19
CA ALA A 207 -1.07 2.80 4.08
C ALA A 207 -0.56 1.53 3.37
N THR A 208 -1.43 0.90 2.56
CA THR A 208 -1.07 -0.25 1.75
C THR A 208 -0.03 0.11 0.68
N ALA A 209 -0.21 1.22 -0.04
CA ALA A 209 0.74 1.70 -1.04
C ALA A 209 2.12 1.98 -0.41
N ILE A 210 2.17 2.63 0.76
CA ILE A 210 3.43 2.88 1.49
C ILE A 210 4.13 1.57 1.85
N VAL A 211 3.40 0.56 2.32
CA VAL A 211 3.99 -0.74 2.67
C VAL A 211 4.51 -1.48 1.43
N TYR A 212 3.82 -1.40 0.30
CA TYR A 212 4.26 -2.02 -0.97
C TYR A 212 5.45 -1.29 -1.61
N LEU A 213 5.42 0.04 -1.61
CA LEU A 213 6.34 0.88 -2.40
C LEU A 213 7.54 1.40 -1.59
N GLY A 214 7.37 1.54 -0.28
CA GLY A 214 8.22 2.36 0.57
C GLY A 214 7.80 3.83 0.57
N VAL A 215 8.09 4.52 1.68
CA VAL A 215 7.71 5.94 1.90
C VAL A 215 8.38 6.87 0.88
N ASP A 216 9.65 6.61 0.55
CA ASP A 216 10.42 7.44 -0.40
C ASP A 216 9.88 7.35 -1.83
N THR A 217 9.55 6.14 -2.28
CA THR A 217 8.91 5.92 -3.57
C THR A 217 7.54 6.60 -3.58
N PHE A 218 6.71 6.36 -2.56
CA PHE A 218 5.39 6.96 -2.47
C PHE A 218 5.43 8.49 -2.58
N TRP A 219 6.37 9.13 -1.87
CA TRP A 219 6.59 10.57 -1.97
C TRP A 219 7.00 11.02 -3.38
N THR A 220 7.97 10.33 -3.98
CA THR A 220 8.48 10.64 -5.31
C THR A 220 7.35 10.59 -6.35
N LEU A 221 6.41 9.66 -6.19
CA LEU A 221 5.23 9.54 -7.04
C LEU A 221 4.24 10.68 -6.83
N ILE A 222 3.96 11.09 -5.58
CA ILE A 222 3.12 12.26 -5.31
C ILE A 222 3.69 13.53 -5.94
N VAL A 223 4.98 13.79 -5.73
CA VAL A 223 5.65 14.98 -6.29
C VAL A 223 5.64 14.93 -7.83
N GLY A 224 5.93 13.76 -8.41
CA GLY A 224 5.85 13.56 -9.86
C GLY A 224 4.43 13.79 -10.39
N PHE A 225 3.40 13.35 -9.67
CA PHE A 225 2.02 13.52 -10.07
C PHE A 225 1.56 14.99 -9.98
N LYS A 226 1.96 15.73 -8.95
CA LYS A 226 1.71 17.18 -8.86
C LYS A 226 2.25 17.91 -10.08
N ARG A 227 3.46 17.56 -10.50
CA ARG A 227 4.06 18.10 -11.72
C ARG A 227 3.27 17.70 -12.97
N LEU A 228 2.81 16.45 -13.08
CA LEU A 228 1.94 16.02 -14.18
C LEU A 228 0.64 16.83 -14.23
N VAL A 229 0.01 17.10 -13.09
CA VAL A 229 -1.21 17.92 -13.00
C VAL A 229 -0.94 19.33 -13.55
N GLU A 230 0.12 19.99 -13.08
CA GLU A 230 0.48 21.33 -13.56
C GLU A 230 0.82 21.38 -15.06
N GLU A 231 1.53 20.37 -15.58
CA GLU A 231 1.85 20.26 -17.00
C GLU A 231 0.59 19.99 -17.83
N ALA A 232 -0.33 19.16 -17.33
CA ALA A 232 -1.58 18.83 -18.01
C ALA A 232 -2.59 19.98 -18.03
N ASP A 233 -2.59 20.83 -16.99
CA ASP A 233 -3.43 22.05 -16.97
C ASP A 233 -3.00 23.06 -18.03
N ARG A 234 -1.69 23.18 -18.26
CA ARG A 234 -1.12 24.10 -19.24
C ARG A 234 -1.10 23.55 -20.66
N ALA A 235 -1.26 22.23 -20.83
CA ALA A 235 -1.25 21.60 -22.14
C ALA A 235 -2.40 22.10 -23.01
N THR A 236 -2.07 22.44 -24.25
CA THR A 236 -3.00 22.85 -25.31
C THR A 236 -3.09 21.81 -26.42
N THR A 237 -2.19 20.82 -26.43
CA THR A 237 -2.14 19.77 -27.44
C THR A 237 -2.10 18.37 -26.83
N PHE A 238 -2.47 17.38 -27.65
CA PHE A 238 -2.38 15.97 -27.27
C PHE A 238 -0.94 15.52 -27.03
N ASP A 239 0.00 16.00 -27.84
CA ASP A 239 1.42 15.64 -27.72
C ASP A 239 2.02 16.17 -26.42
N GLU A 240 1.67 17.39 -25.99
CA GLU A 240 2.08 17.91 -24.68
C GLU A 240 1.57 17.05 -23.51
N LEU A 241 0.31 16.58 -23.57
CA LEU A 241 -0.23 15.66 -22.57
C LEU A 241 0.46 14.29 -22.59
N ARG A 242 0.76 13.77 -23.79
CA ARG A 242 1.53 12.53 -23.93
C ARG A 242 2.91 12.69 -23.29
N ASP A 243 3.62 13.76 -23.60
CA ASP A 243 4.96 14.00 -23.09
C ASP A 243 4.98 14.15 -21.56
N ALA A 244 3.97 14.82 -20.98
CA ALA A 244 3.79 14.90 -19.53
C ALA A 244 3.54 13.51 -18.91
N GLY A 245 2.66 12.71 -19.53
CA GLY A 245 2.40 11.33 -19.14
C GLY A 245 3.64 10.46 -19.20
N GLU A 246 4.40 10.51 -20.29
CA GLU A 246 5.64 9.74 -20.48
C GLU A 246 6.72 10.11 -19.45
N ARG A 247 6.87 11.41 -19.13
CA ARG A 247 7.77 11.86 -18.06
C ARG A 247 7.36 11.27 -16.72
N TYR A 248 6.07 11.31 -16.39
CA TYR A 248 5.58 10.73 -15.14
C TYR A 248 5.69 9.20 -15.12
N GLY A 249 5.48 8.53 -16.26
CA GLY A 249 5.67 7.08 -16.40
C GLY A 249 7.10 6.64 -16.08
N LYS A 250 8.11 7.46 -16.42
CA LYS A 250 9.51 7.22 -16.02
C LYS A 250 9.72 7.32 -14.51
N VAL A 251 9.02 8.24 -13.84
CA VAL A 251 9.04 8.37 -12.37
C VAL A 251 8.31 7.20 -11.71
N MET A 252 7.17 6.79 -12.29
CA MET A 252 6.36 5.68 -11.78
C MET A 252 7.10 4.35 -11.86
N GLY A 253 7.66 4.03 -13.01
CA GLY A 253 8.23 2.73 -13.27
C GLY A 253 7.18 1.60 -13.23
N ARG A 254 7.58 0.43 -13.74
CA ARG A 254 6.63 -0.68 -13.95
C ARG A 254 6.10 -1.30 -12.66
N ASN A 255 6.95 -1.44 -11.64
CA ASN A 255 6.56 -2.08 -10.38
C ASN A 255 5.57 -1.22 -9.58
N ALA A 256 5.80 0.09 -9.48
CA ALA A 256 4.84 0.96 -8.80
C ALA A 256 3.53 1.09 -9.60
N ALA A 257 3.60 1.14 -10.93
CA ALA A 257 2.43 1.16 -11.79
C ALA A 257 1.55 -0.10 -11.60
N ARG A 258 2.15 -1.31 -11.53
CA ARG A 258 1.43 -2.55 -11.23
C ARG A 258 0.83 -2.56 -9.83
N ALA A 259 1.60 -2.13 -8.83
CA ALA A 259 1.10 -2.03 -7.46
C ALA A 259 -0.11 -1.09 -7.39
N PHE A 260 -0.03 0.11 -7.94
CA PHE A 260 -1.16 1.03 -7.95
C PHE A 260 -2.35 0.52 -8.76
N ALA A 261 -2.13 -0.06 -9.94
CA ALA A 261 -3.21 -0.67 -10.74
C ALA A 261 -3.90 -1.81 -9.97
N LEU A 262 -3.14 -2.61 -9.24
CA LEU A 262 -3.67 -3.66 -8.38
C LEU A 262 -4.52 -3.07 -7.25
N LEU A 263 -3.99 -2.09 -6.49
CA LEU A 263 -4.72 -1.44 -5.41
C LEU A 263 -5.97 -0.72 -5.93
N ALA A 264 -5.89 -0.03 -7.07
CA ALA A 264 -7.02 0.62 -7.70
C ALA A 264 -8.10 -0.41 -8.09
N THR A 265 -7.70 -1.56 -8.65
CA THR A 265 -8.66 -2.63 -8.99
C THR A 265 -9.37 -3.19 -7.75
N VAL A 266 -8.66 -3.35 -6.63
CA VAL A 266 -9.28 -3.75 -5.34
C VAL A 266 -10.25 -2.69 -4.84
N ALA A 267 -9.89 -1.41 -4.98
CA ALA A 267 -10.71 -0.30 -4.47
C ALA A 267 -12.07 -0.19 -5.17
N ILE A 268 -12.19 -0.60 -6.45
CA ILE A 268 -13.45 -0.54 -7.18
C ILE A 268 -14.51 -1.38 -6.45
N GLY A 269 -15.60 -0.74 -6.04
CA GLY A 269 -16.74 -1.40 -5.40
C GLY A 269 -16.48 -1.90 -3.97
N ASN A 270 -15.36 -1.54 -3.34
CA ASN A 270 -15.03 -1.95 -1.97
C ASN A 270 -15.12 -0.79 -0.98
N THR A 271 -15.41 -1.12 0.28
CA THR A 271 -15.22 -0.23 1.42
C THR A 271 -13.79 -0.33 1.95
N ALA A 272 -13.40 0.51 2.91
CA ALA A 272 -12.10 0.40 3.58
C ALA A 272 -11.86 -1.01 4.17
N ALA A 273 -12.87 -1.58 4.84
CA ALA A 273 -12.82 -2.92 5.41
C ALA A 273 -12.77 -4.01 4.33
N GLY A 274 -13.58 -3.87 3.26
CA GLY A 274 -13.56 -4.79 2.12
C GLY A 274 -12.19 -4.82 1.45
N PHE A 275 -11.60 -3.65 1.20
CA PHE A 275 -10.24 -3.51 0.68
C PHE A 275 -9.22 -4.19 1.59
N ALA A 276 -9.23 -3.89 2.88
CA ALA A 276 -8.29 -4.47 3.85
C ALA A 276 -8.37 -6.00 3.88
N SER A 277 -9.58 -6.57 3.75
CA SER A 277 -9.77 -8.04 3.70
C SER A 277 -9.13 -8.71 2.49
N LYS A 278 -8.96 -7.98 1.38
CA LYS A 278 -8.35 -8.50 0.14
C LYS A 278 -6.83 -8.38 0.15
N VAL A 279 -6.24 -7.47 0.92
CA VAL A 279 -4.79 -7.22 0.99
C VAL A 279 -3.95 -8.50 1.20
N PRO A 280 -4.31 -9.43 2.11
CA PRO A 280 -3.54 -10.66 2.32
C PRO A 280 -3.49 -11.61 1.10
N THR A 281 -4.40 -11.43 0.15
CA THR A 281 -4.51 -12.25 -1.07
C THR A 281 -3.72 -11.70 -2.24
N LEU A 282 -3.23 -10.47 -2.12
CA LEU A 282 -2.57 -9.76 -3.19
C LEU A 282 -1.15 -10.31 -3.45
N PRO A 283 -0.72 -10.40 -4.71
CA PRO A 283 0.65 -10.78 -5.05
C PRO A 283 1.64 -9.78 -4.44
N GLY A 284 2.71 -10.28 -3.84
CA GLY A 284 3.70 -9.45 -3.16
C GLY A 284 3.34 -9.12 -1.70
N SER A 285 2.14 -9.45 -1.22
CA SER A 285 1.70 -9.08 0.14
C SER A 285 2.59 -9.68 1.23
N ALA A 286 3.10 -10.90 1.06
CA ALA A 286 3.99 -11.52 2.03
C ALA A 286 5.33 -10.76 2.16
N GLN A 287 5.90 -10.39 1.03
CA GLN A 287 7.14 -9.61 0.94
C GLN A 287 6.92 -8.21 1.50
N ALA A 288 5.81 -7.57 1.13
CA ALA A 288 5.42 -6.27 1.64
C ALA A 288 5.25 -6.30 3.17
N ALA A 289 4.59 -7.32 3.72
CA ALA A 289 4.39 -7.49 5.15
C ALA A 289 5.72 -7.70 5.91
N ALA A 290 6.64 -8.51 5.37
CA ALA A 290 7.96 -8.73 5.97
C ALA A 290 8.81 -7.45 6.04
N MET A 291 8.62 -6.54 5.08
CA MET A 291 9.33 -5.25 5.01
C MET A 291 8.59 -4.12 5.75
N ALA A 292 7.32 -4.32 6.11
CA ALA A 292 6.45 -3.25 6.59
C ALA A 292 6.96 -2.58 7.88
N GLY A 293 7.51 -3.38 8.81
CA GLY A 293 8.11 -2.90 10.05
C GLY A 293 9.36 -2.03 9.84
N GLY A 294 10.06 -2.20 8.72
CA GLY A 294 11.23 -1.41 8.32
C GLY A 294 10.91 -0.16 7.48
N ARG A 295 9.75 -0.18 6.78
CA ARG A 295 9.32 0.90 5.88
C ARG A 295 8.52 1.99 6.56
N ALA A 296 7.55 1.60 7.39
CA ALA A 296 6.56 2.54 7.94
C ALA A 296 6.14 2.25 9.38
N GLY A 297 6.58 1.13 9.97
CA GLY A 297 6.09 0.69 11.28
C GLY A 297 4.62 0.24 11.29
N ILE A 298 3.98 0.19 10.11
CA ILE A 298 2.58 -0.24 9.93
C ILE A 298 2.61 -1.74 9.61
N ARG A 299 1.93 -2.58 10.40
CA ARG A 299 1.74 -3.99 10.04
C ARG A 299 0.73 -4.08 8.90
N LEU A 300 1.09 -4.74 7.81
CA LEU A 300 0.19 -4.89 6.65
C LEU A 300 -1.14 -5.58 7.02
N ALA A 301 -1.12 -6.49 8.00
CA ALA A 301 -2.33 -7.15 8.52
C ALA A 301 -3.29 -6.20 9.26
N ALA A 302 -2.82 -5.02 9.67
CA ALA A 302 -3.58 -4.03 10.45
C ALA A 302 -3.94 -2.77 9.64
N VAL A 303 -3.74 -2.76 8.31
CA VAL A 303 -4.04 -1.57 7.48
C VAL A 303 -5.52 -1.18 7.50
N GLY A 304 -6.43 -2.11 7.80
CA GLY A 304 -7.86 -1.81 7.98
C GLY A 304 -8.16 -0.91 9.17
N GLU A 305 -7.22 -0.77 10.11
CA GLU A 305 -7.33 0.10 11.27
C GLU A 305 -6.91 1.56 10.97
N VAL A 306 -6.43 1.84 9.77
CA VAL A 306 -6.00 3.19 9.38
C VAL A 306 -7.25 4.03 9.07
N GLY A 307 -7.49 5.04 9.90
CA GLY A 307 -8.63 5.95 9.74
C GLY A 307 -8.32 7.13 8.82
N ALA A 308 -7.09 7.67 8.91
CA ALA A 308 -6.66 8.79 8.09
C ALA A 308 -5.14 8.76 7.83
N VAL A 309 -4.72 9.33 6.70
CA VAL A 309 -3.30 9.61 6.41
C VAL A 309 -3.19 11.05 5.94
N ALA A 310 -2.36 11.83 6.61
CA ALA A 310 -2.06 13.22 6.28
C ALA A 310 -0.60 13.38 5.88
N VAL A 311 -0.33 14.32 4.99
CA VAL A 311 1.04 14.67 4.58
C VAL A 311 1.29 16.14 4.84
N THR A 312 2.30 16.42 5.68
CA THR A 312 2.72 17.79 6.03
C THR A 312 4.25 17.88 6.01
N GLY A 313 4.79 18.79 5.19
CA GLY A 313 6.23 18.87 4.96
C GLY A 313 6.79 17.52 4.52
N GLU A 314 7.79 16.99 5.23
CA GLU A 314 8.40 15.68 4.95
C GLU A 314 7.83 14.54 5.83
N ALA A 315 6.76 14.80 6.57
CA ALA A 315 6.13 13.84 7.47
C ALA A 315 4.86 13.25 6.86
N VAL A 316 4.74 11.93 6.95
CA VAL A 316 3.49 11.19 6.72
C VAL A 316 2.90 10.83 8.07
N THR A 317 1.75 11.41 8.43
CA THR A 317 1.05 11.10 9.67
C THR A 317 -0.07 10.11 9.39
N VAL A 318 -0.05 8.98 10.08
CA VAL A 318 -1.04 7.90 9.97
C VAL A 318 -1.82 7.82 11.27
N ALA A 319 -3.10 8.16 11.23
CA ALA A 319 -4.00 8.02 12.35
C ALA A 319 -4.61 6.62 12.35
N LEU A 320 -4.37 5.88 13.42
CA LEU A 320 -4.89 4.54 13.65
C LEU A 320 -6.13 4.60 14.55
N ALA A 321 -7.05 3.66 14.37
CA ALA A 321 -8.15 3.47 15.30
C ALA A 321 -7.59 3.18 16.72
N PRO A 322 -8.24 3.67 17.79
CA PRO A 322 -7.74 3.52 19.17
C PRO A 322 -7.46 2.07 19.59
N ASN A 323 -8.18 1.09 19.01
CA ASN A 323 -8.05 -0.33 19.34
C ASN A 323 -6.92 -1.05 18.57
N ALA A 324 -6.41 -0.46 17.49
CA ALA A 324 -5.32 -1.01 16.66
C ALA A 324 -4.03 -1.24 17.47
N VAL A 325 -3.86 -0.42 18.52
CA VAL A 325 -2.62 -0.27 19.28
C VAL A 325 -2.54 -1.27 20.43
N ALA A 326 -3.69 -1.76 20.91
CA ALA A 326 -3.74 -2.82 21.93
C ALA A 326 -3.01 -4.11 21.46
N MET A 327 -2.96 -4.34 20.14
CA MET A 327 -2.23 -5.46 19.53
C MET A 327 -0.72 -5.19 19.37
N THR A 328 -0.31 -3.96 19.09
CA THR A 328 1.12 -3.59 18.99
C THR A 328 1.78 -3.43 20.37
N ALA A 329 1.05 -2.92 21.37
CA ALA A 329 1.52 -2.81 22.74
C ALA A 329 1.63 -4.19 23.42
N ARG A 330 0.70 -5.12 23.15
CA ARG A 330 0.82 -6.53 23.60
C ARG A 330 1.96 -7.28 22.92
N ALA A 331 2.17 -7.08 21.62
CA ALA A 331 3.30 -7.69 20.91
C ALA A 331 4.69 -7.20 21.38
N MET A 332 4.75 -6.02 22.01
CA MET A 332 5.97 -5.44 22.60
C MET A 332 6.09 -5.69 24.12
N GLY A 333 4.96 -5.87 24.81
CA GLY A 333 4.88 -6.18 26.23
C GLY A 333 4.43 -7.62 26.44
N GLY A 334 5.38 -8.55 26.36
CA GLY A 334 5.14 -9.96 26.63
C GLY A 334 4.41 -10.12 27.97
N THR A 335 3.24 -10.76 27.94
CA THR A 335 2.49 -11.06 29.15
C THR A 335 3.28 -12.05 29.99
N ALA A 336 3.56 -11.67 31.24
CA ALA A 336 4.02 -12.61 32.25
C ALA A 336 2.91 -13.65 32.47
N ALA A 337 3.26 -14.92 32.37
CA ALA A 337 2.34 -16.01 32.66
C ALA A 337 1.83 -15.89 34.10
N ALA A 338 0.53 -16.08 34.29
CA ALA A 338 -0.11 -16.24 35.60
C ALA A 338 0.43 -17.48 36.35
N PRO A 339 0.25 -17.56 37.68
CA PRO A 339 0.82 -18.64 38.48
C PRO A 339 0.23 -20.03 38.16
N VAL A 340 1.18 -20.96 38.09
CA VAL A 340 1.21 -22.43 38.17
C VAL A 340 -0.06 -23.20 38.58
N ASP A 341 -0.53 -24.09 37.69
CA ASP A 341 -1.34 -25.28 38.00
C ASP A 341 -0.75 -26.54 37.29
N ALA A 342 -1.03 -27.74 37.81
CA ALA A 342 -0.35 -29.01 37.52
C ALA A 342 -0.73 -29.74 36.20
N GLU A 343 -1.39 -29.05 35.26
CA GLU A 343 -1.70 -29.54 33.92
C GLU A 343 -0.83 -28.81 32.89
N GLY A 344 -0.31 -29.51 31.86
CA GLY A 344 0.78 -29.06 30.98
C GLY A 344 0.82 -27.56 30.61
N HIS A 345 2.01 -26.97 30.71
CA HIS A 345 2.27 -25.54 30.52
C HIS A 345 2.10 -25.11 29.06
N ASP A 346 1.62 -23.88 28.84
CA ASP A 346 1.62 -23.23 27.52
C ASP A 346 3.06 -22.89 27.10
N HIS A 347 3.50 -23.56 26.04
CA HIS A 347 4.82 -23.41 25.45
C HIS A 347 4.72 -22.70 24.10
N HIS A 348 5.43 -21.57 23.95
CA HIS A 348 5.56 -20.90 22.65
C HIS A 348 6.59 -21.65 21.80
N ILE A 349 6.15 -22.23 20.67
CA ILE A 349 7.01 -22.97 19.74
C ILE A 349 8.12 -22.05 19.23
N ALA A 350 7.76 -20.89 18.68
CA ALA A 350 8.65 -19.78 18.37
C ALA A 350 8.61 -18.73 19.50
N THR A 351 9.76 -18.43 20.11
CA THR A 351 9.79 -17.57 21.31
C THR A 351 9.49 -16.10 21.03
N ASN A 352 8.69 -15.47 21.90
CA ASN A 352 8.40 -14.03 21.95
C ASN A 352 9.25 -13.25 22.99
N LYS A 353 10.18 -13.92 23.69
CA LYS A 353 10.90 -13.32 24.84
C LYS A 353 12.35 -12.89 24.55
N TRP A 354 12.94 -13.35 23.43
CA TRP A 354 14.37 -13.21 23.14
C TRP A 354 14.64 -12.12 22.09
N TRP A 355 14.29 -10.86 22.44
CA TRP A 355 14.44 -9.68 21.56
C TRP A 355 15.85 -9.09 21.51
N LYS A 356 16.62 -9.19 22.60
CA LYS A 356 18.00 -8.69 22.70
C LYS A 356 18.96 -9.88 22.82
N ALA A 357 20.15 -9.76 22.25
CA ALA A 357 21.21 -10.77 22.44
C ALA A 357 21.75 -10.64 23.87
N THR A 358 21.71 -11.72 24.64
CA THR A 358 22.20 -11.73 26.02
C THR A 358 23.50 -12.52 26.22
N ASN A 359 23.94 -13.32 25.23
CA ASN A 359 25.28 -13.92 25.01
C ASN A 359 25.12 -15.04 23.96
N ASN A 360 25.87 -15.00 22.83
CA ASN A 360 25.99 -15.97 21.69
C ASN A 360 24.80 -16.80 21.17
N GLU A 361 23.60 -16.70 21.75
CA GLU A 361 22.41 -17.50 21.44
C GLU A 361 21.18 -16.60 21.26
N GLY A 362 21.27 -15.59 20.39
CA GLY A 362 20.15 -14.69 20.11
C GLY A 362 20.57 -13.45 19.32
N PRO A 363 19.61 -12.58 18.95
CA PRO A 363 18.20 -12.64 19.32
C PRO A 363 17.38 -13.56 18.37
N TRP A 364 16.48 -14.36 18.94
CA TRP A 364 15.64 -15.31 18.19
C TRP A 364 14.31 -14.70 17.77
N SER A 365 13.67 -13.95 18.68
CA SER A 365 12.35 -13.37 18.44
C SER A 365 12.33 -12.47 17.19
N PRO A 366 13.34 -11.62 16.88
CA PRO A 366 13.38 -10.86 15.62
C PRO A 366 13.40 -11.73 14.37
N LYS A 367 13.98 -12.92 14.45
CA LYS A 367 14.05 -13.86 13.32
C LYS A 367 12.69 -14.53 13.11
N PHE A 368 12.04 -14.97 14.19
CA PHE A 368 10.69 -15.52 14.13
C PHE A 368 9.67 -14.47 13.69
N GLN A 369 9.74 -13.24 14.22
CA GLN A 369 8.81 -12.19 13.87
C GLN A 369 8.79 -11.89 12.37
N ARG A 370 9.93 -11.91 11.69
CA ARG A 370 9.97 -11.75 10.23
C ARG A 370 9.19 -12.84 9.48
N ILE A 371 9.21 -14.08 9.97
CA ILE A 371 8.43 -15.19 9.38
C ILE A 371 6.95 -15.01 9.67
N PHE A 372 6.59 -14.65 10.90
CA PHE A 372 5.21 -14.41 11.30
C PHE A 372 4.60 -13.18 10.60
N ASP A 373 5.39 -12.13 10.38
CA ASP A 373 4.97 -10.94 9.63
C ASP A 373 4.63 -11.30 8.17
N LYS A 374 5.38 -12.19 7.50
CA LYS A 374 5.02 -12.70 6.15
C LYS A 374 3.62 -13.32 6.12
N ALA A 375 3.22 -13.98 7.21
CA ALA A 375 1.90 -14.59 7.39
C ALA A 375 0.84 -13.64 8.00
N GLY A 376 1.22 -12.41 8.33
CA GLY A 376 0.37 -11.47 9.07
C GLY A 376 -0.06 -12.02 10.44
N MET A 377 0.80 -12.78 11.12
CA MET A 377 0.55 -13.40 12.42
C MET A 377 1.38 -12.71 13.52
N SER A 378 0.95 -12.84 14.77
CA SER A 378 1.73 -12.43 15.95
C SER A 378 2.48 -13.62 16.54
N LEU A 379 3.59 -13.40 17.25
CA LEU A 379 4.23 -14.49 18.01
C LEU A 379 3.34 -15.02 19.16
N ASP A 380 2.32 -14.26 19.57
CA ASP A 380 1.31 -14.68 20.55
C ASP A 380 0.10 -15.36 19.89
N ASP A 381 0.14 -15.64 18.58
CA ASP A 381 -0.94 -16.33 17.88
C ASP A 381 -1.16 -17.73 18.49
N PRO A 382 -2.41 -18.17 18.73
CA PRO A 382 -2.69 -19.48 19.30
C PRO A 382 -2.04 -20.65 18.55
N ALA A 383 -1.84 -20.53 17.23
CA ALA A 383 -1.15 -21.55 16.44
C ALA A 383 0.31 -21.75 16.87
N ASN A 384 0.93 -20.75 17.51
CA ASN A 384 2.31 -20.82 18.01
C ASN A 384 2.40 -21.35 19.46
N ILE A 385 1.28 -21.74 20.07
CA ILE A 385 1.23 -22.18 21.47
C ILE A 385 0.85 -23.66 21.51
N VAL A 386 1.65 -24.46 22.23
CA VAL A 386 1.40 -25.88 22.46
C VAL A 386 1.49 -26.20 23.95
N ARG A 387 0.62 -27.08 24.45
CA ARG A 387 0.69 -27.55 25.83
C ARG A 387 1.71 -28.67 25.98
N VAL A 388 2.63 -28.55 26.94
CA VAL A 388 3.68 -29.54 27.19
C VAL A 388 3.77 -29.86 28.67
N LYS A 389 3.60 -31.13 29.02
CA LYS A 389 3.80 -31.61 30.39
C LYS A 389 5.30 -31.66 30.71
N GLY A 390 5.71 -31.12 31.84
CA GLY A 390 7.11 -31.11 32.27
C GLY A 390 8.02 -30.17 31.46
N HIS A 391 7.44 -29.13 30.83
CA HIS A 391 8.20 -28.08 30.15
C HIS A 391 9.21 -27.42 31.11
N LYS A 392 10.48 -27.34 30.67
CA LYS A 392 11.56 -26.67 31.39
C LYS A 392 12.27 -25.71 30.44
N GLY A 393 12.19 -24.41 30.72
CA GLY A 393 12.96 -23.38 30.01
C GLY A 393 14.13 -22.86 30.85
N PRO A 394 15.08 -22.11 30.26
CA PRO A 394 15.22 -21.74 28.84
C PRO A 394 15.70 -22.88 27.93
N HIS A 395 15.39 -22.80 26.65
CA HIS A 395 15.67 -23.86 25.66
C HIS A 395 17.03 -23.68 25.00
N PRO A 396 17.72 -24.78 24.61
CA PRO A 396 19.04 -24.69 23.98
C PRO A 396 18.96 -24.07 22.58
N GLN A 397 20.06 -23.46 22.11
CA GLN A 397 20.20 -22.94 20.74
C GLN A 397 19.75 -23.95 19.67
N ALA A 398 20.03 -25.24 19.84
CA ALA A 398 19.64 -26.29 18.90
C ALA A 398 18.11 -26.38 18.68
N TYR A 399 17.32 -26.14 19.73
CA TYR A 399 15.86 -26.07 19.62
C TYR A 399 15.45 -24.89 18.72
N HIS A 400 15.93 -23.69 19.04
CA HIS A 400 15.58 -22.47 18.31
C HIS A 400 16.05 -22.51 16.85
N GLN A 401 17.24 -23.03 16.57
CA GLN A 401 17.73 -23.20 15.20
C GLN A 401 16.86 -24.15 14.38
N ARG A 402 16.43 -25.28 14.98
CA ARG A 402 15.61 -26.26 14.28
C ARG A 402 14.20 -25.74 14.01
N VAL A 403 13.57 -25.08 14.99
CA VAL A 403 12.27 -24.42 14.79
C VAL A 403 12.40 -23.35 13.72
N LEU A 404 13.40 -22.46 13.83
CA LEU A 404 13.60 -21.37 12.85
C LEU A 404 13.79 -21.88 11.43
N ARG A 405 14.62 -22.92 11.24
CA ARG A 405 14.84 -23.53 9.93
C ARG A 405 13.55 -24.08 9.35
N ARG A 406 12.81 -24.89 10.12
CA ARG A 406 11.56 -25.50 9.65
C ARG A 406 10.49 -24.46 9.28
N LEU A 407 10.32 -23.43 10.12
CA LEU A 407 9.39 -22.34 9.83
C LEU A 407 9.83 -21.51 8.61
N TYR A 408 11.14 -21.29 8.43
CA TYR A 408 11.67 -20.62 7.26
C TYR A 408 11.42 -21.44 5.99
N ASP A 409 11.80 -22.72 5.97
CA ASP A 409 11.65 -23.62 4.83
C ASP A 409 10.17 -23.74 4.41
N ALA A 410 9.26 -23.83 5.39
CA ALA A 410 7.83 -23.88 5.13
C ALA A 410 7.26 -22.59 4.52
N THR A 411 7.90 -21.44 4.73
CA THR A 411 7.39 -20.13 4.32
C THR A 411 8.30 -19.42 3.29
N GLU A 412 9.35 -20.06 2.78
CA GLU A 412 10.28 -19.42 1.86
C GLU A 412 9.59 -19.12 0.51
N GLY A 413 8.84 -20.09 -0.03
CA GLY A 413 8.24 -20.01 -1.37
C GLY A 413 6.86 -19.34 -1.45
N CYS A 414 6.22 -18.99 -0.33
CA CYS A 414 4.90 -18.38 -0.35
C CYS A 414 4.95 -16.92 -0.89
N ARG A 415 3.98 -16.57 -1.73
CA ARG A 415 3.95 -15.29 -2.47
C ARG A 415 2.91 -14.31 -1.95
N THR A 416 1.91 -14.79 -1.21
CA THR A 416 0.88 -13.96 -0.57
C THR A 416 0.85 -14.22 0.93
N MET A 417 0.39 -13.25 1.72
CA MET A 417 0.29 -13.42 3.17
C MET A 417 -0.62 -14.60 3.53
N GLN A 418 -1.71 -14.78 2.78
CA GLN A 418 -2.62 -15.90 2.98
C GLN A 418 -1.91 -17.25 2.78
N GLN A 419 -1.16 -17.42 1.69
CA GLN A 419 -0.38 -18.64 1.47
C GLN A 419 0.65 -18.87 2.57
N CYS A 420 1.35 -17.81 2.99
CA CYS A 420 2.31 -17.91 4.08
C CYS A 420 1.67 -18.29 5.41
N ARG A 421 0.46 -17.78 5.69
CA ARG A 421 -0.32 -18.14 6.88
C ARG A 421 -0.71 -19.61 6.88
N GLU A 422 -1.25 -20.10 5.76
CA GLU A 422 -1.62 -21.51 5.61
C GLU A 422 -0.41 -22.43 5.82
N ALA A 423 0.73 -22.12 5.19
CA ALA A 423 1.95 -22.91 5.33
C ALA A 423 2.56 -22.83 6.75
N LEU A 424 2.58 -21.63 7.35
CA LEU A 424 3.13 -21.42 8.70
C LEU A 424 2.29 -22.15 9.75
N THR A 425 0.97 -22.03 9.71
CA THR A 425 0.06 -22.72 10.63
C THR A 425 0.18 -24.24 10.50
N ALA A 426 0.27 -24.77 9.28
CA ALA A 426 0.47 -26.20 9.07
C ALA A 426 1.78 -26.70 9.69
N GLU A 427 2.87 -25.94 9.54
CA GLU A 427 4.17 -26.33 10.09
C GLU A 427 4.24 -26.18 11.62
N LEU A 428 3.63 -25.13 12.17
CA LEU A 428 3.46 -24.97 13.62
C LEU A 428 2.67 -26.13 14.23
N GLY A 429 1.62 -26.63 13.55
CA GLY A 429 0.89 -27.83 13.96
C GLY A 429 1.79 -29.06 14.05
N ARG A 430 2.58 -29.36 13.01
CA ARG A 430 3.53 -30.48 13.01
C ARG A 430 4.62 -30.35 14.08
N LEU A 431 5.11 -29.14 14.32
CA LEU A 431 6.06 -28.86 15.38
C LEU A 431 5.42 -29.08 16.76
N GLY A 432 4.19 -28.59 16.94
CA GLY A 432 3.40 -28.77 18.15
C GLY A 432 3.19 -30.25 18.49
N GLU A 433 2.79 -31.06 17.52
CA GLU A 433 2.67 -32.52 17.68
C GLU A 433 3.98 -33.17 18.15
N GLN A 434 5.11 -32.82 17.51
CA GLN A 434 6.41 -33.35 17.92
C GLN A 434 6.78 -32.90 19.33
N ILE A 435 6.61 -31.62 19.66
CA ILE A 435 6.94 -31.06 20.96
C ILE A 435 6.07 -31.67 22.07
N ALA A 436 4.78 -31.91 21.81
CA ALA A 436 3.85 -32.49 22.77
C ALA A 436 4.04 -34.00 22.97
N THR A 437 4.59 -34.71 21.98
CA THR A 437 4.76 -36.17 22.02
C THR A 437 6.01 -36.55 22.84
N PRO A 438 5.87 -37.27 23.98
CA PRO A 438 7.01 -37.69 24.79
C PRO A 438 8.05 -38.50 24.00
N GLY A 439 9.32 -38.19 24.22
CA GLY A 439 10.45 -38.96 23.65
C GLY A 439 10.87 -38.56 22.23
N THR A 440 10.15 -37.68 21.54
CA THR A 440 10.65 -37.08 20.30
C THR A 440 11.86 -36.18 20.58
N GLN A 441 12.67 -35.92 19.55
CA GLN A 441 13.84 -35.05 19.71
C GLN A 441 13.47 -33.62 20.14
N LEU A 442 12.35 -33.06 19.68
CA LEU A 442 11.91 -31.72 20.09
C LEU A 442 11.33 -31.71 21.49
N ASN A 443 10.55 -32.72 21.88
CA ASN A 443 10.05 -32.84 23.25
C ASN A 443 11.20 -32.89 24.25
N LYS A 444 12.21 -33.74 24.00
CA LYS A 444 13.42 -33.87 24.80
C LYS A 444 14.15 -32.54 25.04
N LEU A 445 14.27 -31.72 23.99
CA LEU A 445 14.88 -30.39 24.09
C LEU A 445 14.04 -29.39 24.91
N VAL A 446 12.73 -29.58 25.00
CA VAL A 446 11.78 -28.72 25.72
C VAL A 446 11.56 -29.18 27.18
N THR A 447 11.75 -30.47 27.49
CA THR A 447 11.57 -31.06 28.82
C THR A 447 12.89 -31.31 29.56
N GLY A 448 14.02 -31.28 28.86
CA GLY A 448 15.35 -31.53 29.43
C GLY A 448 15.61 -33.00 29.77
N THR A 449 14.98 -33.91 29.02
CA THR A 449 15.15 -35.38 29.10
C THR A 449 15.88 -35.89 27.88
#